data_AF-A0A6C0ALN8-F1
#
_entry.id   AF-A0A6C0ALN8-F1
#
_cell.length_a   1.000
_cell.length_b   1.000
_cell.length_c   1.000
_cell.angle_alpha   90.00
_cell.angle_beta   90.00
_cell.angle_gamma   90.00
#
_symmetry.space_group_name_H-M   'P 1'
#
loop_
_entity.id
_entity.type
_entity.pdbx_description
1 polymer ?
#
loop_
_entity_poly.entity_id
_entity_poly.type
_entity_poly.pdbx_seq_one_letter_code
_entity_poly.pdbx_strand_id
1 'polypeptide(L)'
;MSEGYLKSLNDYYELKAKYDKSYKDSKISVKKSNLPEKTKVMMREFIFDNDIKDDIQKINRKCVGCEKNVGTIFMEDHRMLKATCGNMTNPCSLNIEINLEETYSIHELYKKQLVELEDIKQKIIRKKLDLLFGLEKEDIVVSEFEKLKEEFNQLNEFLLSLEEKISNNALITNPENDTKIKKKEMLETLNKELMNNINEFKKSINDYRNTKNTSQISNRFLNDGIELYINKITIGLKRIRSINYEYMEMEVDITENEWKPPFYLIQKNLQENKNEITMKEGSVISNIK
;
A
#
# COMPACT_ATOMS: atom_id res chain seq x y z
N MET A 1 -13.28 -0.34 2.87
CA MET A 1 -13.07 0.02 4.30
C MET A 1 -14.11 1.04 4.72
N SER A 2 -14.66 0.95 5.94
CA SER A 2 -15.63 1.94 6.44
C SER A 2 -14.91 3.21 6.92
N GLU A 3 -15.53 4.37 6.71
CA GLU A 3 -14.97 5.66 7.13
C GLU A 3 -14.71 5.72 8.64
N GLY A 4 -15.58 5.07 9.44
CA GLY A 4 -15.42 4.95 10.89
C GLY A 4 -14.22 4.10 11.34
N TYR A 5 -13.84 3.08 10.57
CA TYR A 5 -12.66 2.26 10.85
C TYR A 5 -11.37 3.05 10.63
N LEU A 6 -11.23 3.71 9.48
CA LEU A 6 -10.06 4.55 9.16
C LEU A 6 -9.89 5.68 10.17
N LYS A 7 -11.00 6.32 10.57
CA LYS A 7 -10.97 7.35 11.61
C LYS A 7 -10.45 6.80 12.94
N SER A 8 -10.93 5.64 13.38
CA SER A 8 -10.49 5.03 14.64
C SER A 8 -9.02 4.60 14.58
N LEU A 9 -8.57 4.11 13.43
CA LEU A 9 -7.17 3.76 13.20
C LEU A 9 -6.25 5.00 13.29
N ASN A 10 -6.62 6.08 12.60
CA ASN A 10 -5.90 7.35 12.66
C ASN A 10 -5.88 7.91 14.09
N ASP A 11 -7.02 7.85 14.79
CA ASP A 11 -7.14 8.28 16.18
C ASP A 11 -6.14 7.55 17.08
N TYR A 12 -6.04 6.22 16.95
CA TYR A 12 -5.10 5.41 17.72
C TYR A 12 -3.65 5.84 17.47
N TYR A 13 -3.23 5.92 16.19
CA TYR A 13 -1.85 6.26 15.84
C TYR A 13 -1.49 7.71 16.16
N GLU A 14 -2.42 8.65 16.01
CA GLU A 14 -2.22 10.04 16.43
C GLU A 14 -1.99 10.16 17.94
N LEU A 15 -2.82 9.47 18.75
CA LEU A 15 -2.68 9.47 20.21
C LEU A 15 -1.36 8.83 20.64
N LYS A 16 -0.99 7.69 20.04
CA LYS A 16 0.28 7.02 20.29
C LYS A 16 1.46 7.91 19.91
N ALA A 17 1.43 8.55 18.75
CA ALA A 17 2.48 9.45 18.29
C ALA A 17 2.65 10.66 19.22
N LYS A 18 1.55 11.29 19.66
CA LYS A 18 1.58 12.39 20.66
C LYS A 18 2.17 11.91 21.99
N TYR A 19 1.74 10.75 22.48
CA TYR A 19 2.20 10.16 23.74
C TYR A 19 3.69 9.79 23.72
N ASP A 20 4.19 9.25 22.61
CA ASP A 20 5.60 8.90 22.44
C ASP A 20 6.48 10.12 22.19
N LYS A 21 5.99 11.12 21.45
CA LYS A 21 6.68 12.41 21.25
C LYS A 21 6.89 13.14 22.58
N SER A 22 5.84 13.28 23.38
CA SER A 22 5.91 13.91 24.71
C SER A 22 6.97 13.25 25.62
N TYR A 23 7.02 11.91 25.59
CA TYR A 23 8.04 11.16 26.32
C TYR A 23 9.46 11.38 25.76
N LYS A 24 9.61 11.39 24.43
CA LYS A 24 10.89 11.69 23.76
C LYS A 24 11.41 13.08 24.12
N ASP A 25 10.54 14.09 24.10
CA ASP A 25 10.88 15.47 24.44
C ASP A 25 11.30 15.60 25.91
N SER A 26 10.58 14.91 26.81
CA SER A 26 10.94 14.83 28.24
C SER A 26 12.29 14.12 28.46
N LYS A 27 12.59 13.08 27.69
CA LYS A 27 13.90 12.41 27.73
C LYS A 27 15.02 13.31 27.24
N ILE A 28 14.76 14.14 26.22
CA ILE A 28 15.73 15.12 25.71
C ILE A 28 15.97 16.24 26.73
N SER A 29 14.94 16.72 27.42
CA SER A 29 15.09 17.76 28.45
C SER A 29 15.92 17.26 29.63
N VAL A 30 15.65 16.06 30.16
CA VAL A 30 16.45 15.43 31.23
C VAL A 30 17.91 15.25 30.81
N LYS A 31 18.15 14.79 29.58
CA LYS A 31 19.52 14.71 29.06
C LYS A 31 20.19 16.08 29.03
N LYS A 32 19.52 17.11 28.50
CA LYS A 32 20.07 18.47 28.41
C LYS A 32 20.35 19.10 29.78
N SER A 33 19.52 18.87 30.79
CA SER A 33 19.73 19.40 32.13
C SER A 33 20.91 18.76 32.85
N ASN A 34 21.19 17.49 32.55
CA ASN A 34 22.28 16.73 33.18
C ASN A 34 23.62 16.85 32.42
N LEU A 35 23.71 17.70 31.38
CA LEU A 35 24.98 17.98 30.68
C LEU A 35 25.82 19.01 31.47
N PRO A 36 27.12 18.74 31.72
CA PRO A 36 28.05 19.75 32.23
C PRO A 36 28.11 20.96 31.29
N GLU A 37 28.18 22.16 31.86
CA GLU A 37 28.12 23.44 31.14
C GLU A 37 29.22 23.58 30.06
N LYS A 38 30.34 22.86 30.22
CA LYS A 38 31.50 22.84 29.31
C LYS A 38 31.38 21.88 28.11
N THR A 39 30.38 21.00 28.07
CA THR A 39 30.23 19.94 27.03
C THR A 39 29.12 20.21 26.01
N LYS A 40 28.51 21.41 26.00
CA LYS A 40 27.50 21.80 24.98
C LYS A 40 28.01 21.79 23.53
N VAL A 41 29.31 21.57 23.30
CA VAL A 41 29.98 21.67 21.98
C VAL A 41 30.36 20.31 21.37
N MET A 42 30.42 19.20 22.13
CA MET A 42 30.78 17.88 21.58
C MET A 42 29.67 16.86 21.80
N MET A 43 28.66 16.92 20.93
CA MET A 43 27.69 15.84 20.79
C MET A 43 28.39 14.63 20.18
N ARG A 44 28.61 13.56 20.95
CA ARG A 44 28.15 12.21 20.53
C ARG A 44 28.40 11.03 21.46
N GLU A 45 29.35 11.02 22.41
CA GLU A 45 29.80 9.69 22.88
C GLU A 45 29.86 9.36 24.38
N PHE A 46 29.65 10.26 25.33
CA PHE A 46 29.95 9.91 26.73
C PHE A 46 29.03 10.53 27.77
N ILE A 47 27.73 10.18 27.83
CA ILE A 47 26.99 10.24 29.11
C ILE A 47 25.86 9.19 29.12
N PHE A 48 26.20 7.94 29.50
CA PHE A 48 25.23 6.97 30.03
C PHE A 48 25.49 6.81 31.53
N ASP A 49 25.51 7.91 32.28
CA ASP A 49 25.54 7.85 33.74
C ASP A 49 24.27 7.18 34.26
N ASN A 50 24.42 6.33 35.29
CA ASN A 50 23.30 5.65 35.93
C ASN A 50 22.27 6.66 36.47
N ASP A 51 22.72 7.85 36.90
CA ASP A 51 21.85 8.94 37.36
C ASP A 51 20.88 9.44 36.27
N ILE A 52 21.34 9.53 35.00
CA ILE A 52 20.46 9.90 33.88
C ILE A 52 19.44 8.78 33.60
N LYS A 53 19.82 7.51 33.78
CA LYS A 53 18.87 6.39 33.63
C LYS A 53 17.81 6.46 34.72
N ASP A 54 18.19 6.74 35.96
CA ASP A 54 17.27 6.86 37.09
C ASP A 54 16.32 8.06 36.93
N ASP A 55 16.81 9.19 36.44
CA ASP A 55 15.97 10.37 36.18
C ASP A 55 15.00 10.15 35.01
N ILE A 56 15.42 9.41 33.98
CA ILE A 56 14.52 9.01 32.88
C ILE A 56 13.42 8.08 33.40
N GLN A 57 13.71 7.18 34.33
CA GLN A 57 12.70 6.30 34.94
C GLN A 57 11.66 7.06 35.76
N LYS A 58 12.04 8.21 36.35
CA LYS A 58 11.12 9.09 37.10
C LYS A 58 10.21 9.95 36.21
N ILE A 59 10.37 9.91 34.88
CA ILE A 59 9.52 10.69 33.96
C ILE A 59 8.08 10.16 34.05
N ASN A 60 7.22 10.97 34.68
CA ASN A 60 5.80 10.66 34.80
C ASN A 60 5.11 10.84 33.45
N ARG A 61 4.66 9.72 32.87
CA ARG A 61 3.83 9.74 31.65
C ARG A 61 2.39 10.03 32.04
N LYS A 62 1.78 11.02 31.38
CA LYS A 62 0.37 11.35 31.56
C LYS A 62 -0.51 10.50 30.68
N CYS A 63 -1.66 10.04 31.19
CA CYS A 63 -2.68 9.38 30.37
C CYS A 63 -3.25 10.37 29.34
N VAL A 64 -3.42 9.94 28.08
CA VAL A 64 -3.95 10.82 27.02
C VAL A 64 -5.42 11.20 27.20
N GLY A 65 -6.20 10.44 27.96
CA GLY A 65 -7.63 10.71 28.20
C GLY A 65 -7.92 11.52 29.48
N CYS A 66 -7.16 11.31 30.56
CA CYS A 66 -7.41 12.00 31.84
C CYS A 66 -6.25 12.84 32.38
N GLU A 67 -5.12 12.89 31.67
CA GLU A 67 -3.92 13.66 32.00
C GLU A 67 -3.25 13.36 33.35
N LYS A 68 -3.74 12.37 34.09
CA LYS A 68 -3.14 11.89 35.34
C LYS A 68 -1.82 11.17 35.08
N ASN A 69 -0.91 11.17 36.06
CA ASN A 69 0.40 10.50 36.03
C ASN A 69 0.29 8.97 36.18
N VAL A 70 -0.59 8.35 35.39
CA VAL A 70 -0.83 6.90 35.35
C VAL A 70 -0.45 6.30 34.00
N GLY A 71 -0.09 7.15 33.02
CA GLY A 71 0.22 6.75 31.66
C GLY A 71 -0.98 6.21 30.87
N THR A 72 -0.72 5.89 29.61
CA THR A 72 -1.62 5.15 28.73
C THR A 72 -0.93 3.85 28.30
N ILE A 73 -1.67 2.76 28.32
CA ILE A 73 -1.23 1.44 27.87
C ILE A 73 -1.65 1.32 26.40
N PHE A 74 -0.65 1.33 25.52
CA PHE A 74 -0.83 0.99 24.10
C PHE A 74 -0.35 -0.44 23.90
N MET A 75 -1.21 -1.28 23.34
CA MET A 75 -0.94 -2.69 23.06
C MET A 75 -1.26 -2.97 21.60
N GLU A 76 -0.37 -3.74 20.99
CA GLU A 76 -0.50 -4.25 19.63
C GLU A 76 -0.25 -5.75 19.74
N ASP A 77 -1.32 -6.53 19.65
CA ASP A 77 -1.27 -7.98 19.77
C ASP A 77 -1.94 -8.63 18.57
N HIS A 78 -1.15 -9.30 17.73
CA HIS A 78 -1.56 -9.91 16.47
C HIS A 78 -2.35 -8.96 15.55
N ARG A 79 -3.68 -8.98 15.70
CA ARG A 79 -4.64 -8.21 14.92
C ARG A 79 -5.42 -7.22 15.78
N MET A 80 -4.99 -6.93 17.00
CA MET A 80 -5.71 -6.02 17.90
C MET A 80 -4.82 -4.85 18.29
N LEU A 81 -5.34 -3.65 18.08
CA LEU A 81 -4.82 -2.43 18.67
C LEU A 81 -5.67 -2.05 19.86
N LYS A 82 -5.03 -1.77 20.98
CA LYS A 82 -5.71 -1.39 22.22
C LYS A 82 -5.02 -0.21 22.89
N ALA A 83 -5.80 0.80 23.26
CA ALA A 83 -5.35 1.93 24.07
C ALA A 83 -6.27 2.10 25.28
N THR A 84 -5.71 2.00 26.48
CA THR A 84 -6.45 2.13 27.75
C THR A 84 -5.69 2.95 28.78
N CYS A 85 -6.40 3.48 29.78
CA CYS A 85 -5.78 4.18 30.91
C CYS A 85 -4.89 3.23 31.73
N GLY A 86 -3.71 3.69 32.15
CA GLY A 86 -2.80 2.87 32.98
C GLY A 86 -3.23 2.73 34.45
N ASN A 87 -4.32 3.38 34.88
CA ASN A 87 -4.85 3.18 36.22
C ASN A 87 -5.72 1.91 36.29
N MET A 88 -5.25 0.88 37.01
CA MET A 88 -5.98 -0.39 37.19
C MET A 88 -7.16 -0.29 38.18
N THR A 89 -7.14 0.68 39.09
CA THR A 89 -8.16 0.79 40.17
C THR A 89 -9.33 1.70 39.80
N ASN A 90 -9.04 2.79 39.08
CA ASN A 90 -10.04 3.74 38.61
C ASN A 90 -9.63 4.29 37.23
N PRO A 91 -9.77 3.47 36.16
CA PRO A 91 -9.46 3.89 34.80
C PRO A 91 -10.38 5.03 34.36
N CYS A 92 -9.90 5.90 33.47
CA CYS A 92 -10.76 6.86 32.80
C CYS A 92 -11.47 6.19 31.61
N SER A 93 -12.37 6.92 30.96
CA SER A 93 -13.18 6.42 29.84
C SER A 93 -12.40 6.09 28.57
N LEU A 94 -11.09 6.35 28.53
CA LEU A 94 -10.22 6.05 27.38
C LEU A 94 -10.23 4.55 27.10
N ASN A 95 -10.85 4.17 25.99
CA ASN A 95 -10.90 2.80 25.50
C ASN A 95 -11.00 2.81 23.97
N ILE A 96 -9.87 2.54 23.32
CA ILE A 96 -9.82 2.30 21.88
C ILE A 96 -9.44 0.85 21.69
N GLU A 97 -10.28 0.09 21.01
CA GLU A 97 -10.03 -1.32 20.69
C GLU A 97 -10.45 -1.58 19.24
N ILE A 98 -9.48 -1.93 18.41
CA ILE A 98 -9.63 -2.05 16.96
C ILE A 98 -9.04 -3.39 16.53
N ASN A 99 -9.84 -4.20 15.84
CA ASN A 99 -9.35 -5.35 15.11
C ASN A 99 -8.83 -4.88 13.76
N LEU A 100 -7.54 -5.07 13.52
CA LEU A 100 -6.86 -4.85 12.25
C LEU A 100 -7.40 -5.79 11.17
N GLU A 101 -7.53 -5.26 9.97
CA GLU A 101 -7.74 -6.08 8.78
C GLU A 101 -6.53 -6.98 8.51
N GLU A 102 -6.79 -8.15 7.95
CA GLU A 102 -5.76 -9.09 7.52
C GLU A 102 -5.73 -9.09 6.00
N THR A 103 -4.82 -8.33 5.41
CA THR A 103 -4.63 -8.18 3.96
C THR A 103 -3.34 -8.84 3.51
N TYR A 104 -3.38 -9.42 2.31
CA TYR A 104 -2.22 -10.02 1.67
C TYR A 104 -2.15 -9.59 0.22
N SER A 105 -0.93 -9.42 -0.30
CA SER A 105 -0.70 -9.37 -1.74
C SER A 105 -1.17 -10.68 -2.37
N ILE A 106 -2.10 -10.60 -3.33
CA ILE A 106 -2.65 -11.73 -4.06
C ILE A 106 -1.54 -12.54 -4.73
N HIS A 107 -0.52 -11.87 -5.28
CA HIS A 107 0.59 -12.54 -5.94
C HIS A 107 1.50 -13.29 -4.96
N GLU A 108 1.77 -12.71 -3.79
CA GLU A 108 2.59 -13.37 -2.77
C GLU A 108 1.84 -14.54 -2.15
N LEU A 109 0.55 -14.33 -1.85
CA LEU A 109 -0.32 -15.37 -1.34
C LEU A 109 -0.42 -16.53 -2.33
N TYR A 110 -0.67 -16.25 -3.61
CA TYR A 110 -0.72 -17.28 -4.66
C TYR A 110 0.58 -18.09 -4.74
N LYS A 111 1.74 -17.43 -4.73
CA LYS A 111 3.04 -18.12 -4.70
C LYS A 111 3.22 -18.99 -3.46
N LYS A 112 2.84 -18.49 -2.28
CA LYS A 112 2.91 -19.24 -1.03
C LYS A 112 2.01 -20.49 -1.09
N GLN A 113 0.78 -20.32 -1.55
CA GLN A 113 -0.19 -21.40 -1.68
C GLN A 113 0.23 -22.45 -2.73
N LEU A 114 0.91 -22.05 -3.80
CA LEU A 114 1.50 -23.00 -4.76
C LEU A 114 2.57 -23.90 -4.11
N VAL A 115 3.43 -23.32 -3.26
CA VAL A 115 4.45 -24.11 -2.54
C VAL A 115 3.79 -25.11 -1.59
N GLU A 116 2.74 -24.69 -0.89
CA GLU A 116 1.97 -25.54 0.02
C GLU A 116 1.26 -26.68 -0.74
N LEU A 117 0.71 -26.40 -1.93
CA LEU A 117 0.11 -27.42 -2.79
C LEU A 117 1.14 -28.47 -3.24
N GLU A 118 2.36 -28.05 -3.57
CA GLU A 118 3.44 -28.99 -3.93
C GLU A 118 3.87 -29.86 -2.74
N ASP A 119 3.90 -29.31 -1.52
CA ASP A 119 4.17 -30.10 -0.31
C ASP A 119 3.08 -31.16 -0.07
N ILE A 120 1.80 -30.79 -0.22
CA ILE A 120 0.68 -31.75 -0.13
C ILE A 120 0.81 -32.84 -1.21
N LYS A 121 1.14 -32.49 -2.46
CA LYS A 121 1.39 -33.48 -3.53
C LYS A 121 2.52 -34.44 -3.14
N GLN A 122 3.62 -33.94 -2.56
CA GLN A 122 4.71 -34.78 -2.10
C GLN A 122 4.29 -35.72 -0.96
N LYS A 123 3.52 -35.24 0.02
CA LYS A 123 2.95 -36.08 1.10
C LYS A 123 2.05 -37.18 0.54
N ILE A 124 1.19 -36.85 -0.41
CA ILE A 124 0.34 -37.82 -1.11
C ILE A 124 1.17 -38.88 -1.81
N ILE A 125 2.23 -38.50 -2.54
CA ILE A 125 3.11 -39.44 -3.23
C ILE A 125 3.79 -40.37 -2.22
N ARG A 126 4.33 -39.82 -1.12
CA ARG A 126 4.97 -40.63 -0.06
C ARG A 126 4.00 -41.65 0.52
N LYS A 127 2.79 -41.23 0.90
CA LYS A 127 1.77 -42.14 1.46
C LYS A 127 1.39 -43.25 0.48
N LYS A 128 1.29 -42.95 -0.83
CA LYS A 128 1.08 -43.98 -1.86
C LYS A 128 2.23 -44.98 -1.94
N LEU A 129 3.47 -44.53 -1.79
CA LEU A 129 4.65 -45.40 -1.79
C LEU A 129 4.71 -46.24 -0.51
N ASP A 130 4.41 -45.64 0.65
CA ASP A 130 4.37 -46.35 1.94
C ASP A 130 3.36 -47.51 1.90
N LEU A 131 2.19 -47.30 1.27
CA LEU A 131 1.22 -48.37 0.99
C LEU A 131 1.76 -49.43 0.03
N LEU A 132 2.34 -49.01 -1.11
CA LEU A 132 2.83 -49.92 -2.14
C LEU A 132 3.93 -50.87 -1.63
N PHE A 133 4.79 -50.37 -0.74
CA PHE A 133 5.89 -51.13 -0.15
C PHE A 133 5.53 -51.76 1.20
N GLY A 134 4.29 -51.59 1.69
CA GLY A 134 3.85 -52.15 2.97
C GLY A 134 4.59 -51.60 4.18
N LEU A 135 5.05 -50.34 4.11
CA LEU A 135 5.77 -49.66 5.19
C LEU A 135 4.84 -49.15 6.28
N GLU A 136 3.54 -49.07 6.00
CA GLU A 136 2.51 -48.57 6.89
C GLU A 136 1.21 -49.38 6.72
N LYS A 137 0.34 -49.38 7.74
CA LYS A 137 -0.92 -50.13 7.68
C LYS A 137 -1.91 -49.44 6.74
N GLU A 138 -2.61 -50.25 5.95
CA GLU A 138 -3.53 -49.77 4.92
C GLU A 138 -4.65 -48.87 5.47
N ASP A 139 -5.23 -49.22 6.62
CA ASP A 139 -6.26 -48.43 7.30
C ASP A 139 -5.76 -47.02 7.67
N ILE A 140 -4.54 -46.92 8.19
CA ILE A 140 -3.90 -45.64 8.51
C ILE A 140 -3.65 -44.84 7.23
N VAL A 141 -3.06 -45.47 6.20
CA VAL A 141 -2.72 -44.78 4.95
C VAL A 141 -3.97 -44.25 4.24
N VAL A 142 -5.06 -45.02 4.19
CA VAL A 142 -6.31 -44.59 3.56
C VAL A 142 -6.87 -43.36 4.29
N SER A 143 -6.90 -43.38 5.62
CA SER A 143 -7.42 -42.25 6.40
C SER A 143 -6.61 -40.96 6.23
N GLU A 144 -5.28 -41.06 6.17
CA GLU A 144 -4.42 -39.89 5.95
C GLU A 144 -4.45 -39.41 4.50
N PHE A 145 -4.56 -40.34 3.54
CA PHE A 145 -4.73 -39.99 2.14
C PHE A 145 -6.03 -39.22 1.89
N GLU A 146 -7.13 -39.62 2.53
CA GLU A 146 -8.40 -38.89 2.45
C GLU A 146 -8.28 -37.46 2.97
N LYS A 147 -7.63 -37.26 4.11
CA LYS A 147 -7.35 -35.92 4.66
C LYS A 147 -6.49 -35.07 3.71
N LEU A 148 -5.39 -35.63 3.22
CA LEU A 148 -4.50 -34.94 2.28
C LEU A 148 -5.21 -34.59 0.97
N LYS A 149 -6.12 -35.45 0.50
CA LYS A 149 -6.94 -35.20 -0.68
C LYS A 149 -7.94 -34.06 -0.45
N GLU A 150 -8.55 -33.99 0.73
CA GLU A 150 -9.43 -32.89 1.10
C GLU A 150 -8.67 -31.56 1.18
N GLU A 151 -7.53 -31.54 1.88
CA GLU A 151 -6.63 -30.38 1.95
C GLU A 151 -6.18 -29.93 0.55
N PHE A 152 -5.80 -30.87 -0.32
CA PHE A 152 -5.44 -30.59 -1.70
C PHE A 152 -6.57 -29.92 -2.47
N ASN A 153 -7.79 -30.45 -2.37
CA ASN A 153 -8.94 -29.92 -3.09
C ASN A 153 -9.29 -28.51 -2.61
N GLN A 154 -9.35 -28.28 -1.30
CA GLN A 154 -9.63 -26.97 -0.71
C GLN A 154 -8.59 -25.93 -1.14
N LEU A 155 -7.30 -26.30 -1.08
CA LEU A 155 -6.22 -25.41 -1.49
C LEU A 155 -6.24 -25.11 -2.99
N ASN A 156 -6.54 -26.12 -3.81
CA ASN A 156 -6.65 -25.96 -5.26
C ASN A 156 -7.83 -25.07 -5.66
N GLU A 157 -8.99 -25.22 -5.02
CA GLU A 157 -10.14 -24.32 -5.20
C GLU A 157 -9.79 -22.88 -4.80
N PHE A 158 -9.08 -22.71 -3.68
CA PHE A 158 -8.62 -21.39 -3.26
C PHE A 158 -7.65 -20.77 -4.26
N LEU A 159 -6.68 -21.54 -4.78
CA LEU A 159 -5.76 -21.08 -5.83
C LEU A 159 -6.51 -20.65 -7.11
N LEU A 160 -7.50 -21.42 -7.56
CA LEU A 160 -8.34 -21.03 -8.70
C LEU A 160 -9.05 -19.69 -8.47
N SER A 161 -9.55 -19.46 -7.24
CA SER A 161 -10.17 -18.18 -6.88
C SER A 161 -9.19 -17.00 -6.92
N LEU A 162 -7.92 -17.24 -6.55
CA LEU A 162 -6.86 -16.23 -6.64
C LEU A 162 -6.49 -15.96 -8.10
N GLU A 163 -6.39 -16.99 -8.94
CA GLU A 163 -6.14 -16.85 -10.38
C GLU A 163 -7.22 -16.05 -11.08
N GLU A 164 -8.49 -16.31 -10.73
CA GLU A 164 -9.62 -15.55 -11.25
C GLU A 164 -9.51 -14.08 -10.86
N LYS A 165 -9.17 -13.78 -9.60
CA LYS A 165 -8.96 -12.39 -9.14
C LYS A 165 -7.78 -11.73 -9.86
N ILE A 166 -6.64 -12.39 -9.99
CA ILE A 166 -5.48 -11.89 -10.73
C ILE A 166 -5.88 -11.57 -12.18
N SER A 167 -6.60 -12.50 -12.81
CA SER A 167 -7.04 -12.35 -14.20
C SER A 167 -8.01 -11.19 -14.35
N ASN A 168 -9.00 -11.06 -13.46
CA ASN A 168 -9.97 -9.96 -13.47
C ASN A 168 -9.31 -8.61 -13.20
N ASN A 169 -8.31 -8.55 -12.31
CA ASN A 169 -7.54 -7.34 -12.04
C ASN A 169 -6.70 -6.87 -13.23
N ALA A 170 -6.33 -7.80 -14.12
CA ALA A 170 -5.64 -7.49 -15.35
C ALA A 170 -6.58 -6.95 -16.45
N LEU A 171 -7.90 -7.04 -16.28
CA LEU A 171 -8.89 -6.57 -17.25
C LEU A 171 -9.31 -5.12 -16.97
N ILE A 172 -9.51 -4.37 -18.04
CA ILE A 172 -10.11 -3.04 -18.03
C ILE A 172 -11.27 -3.00 -19.02
N THR A 173 -12.29 -2.21 -18.73
CA THR A 173 -13.40 -1.97 -19.66
C THR A 173 -12.93 -1.02 -20.75
N ASN A 174 -13.10 -1.41 -22.01
CA ASN A 174 -12.88 -0.54 -23.13
C ASN A 174 -14.05 0.46 -23.24
N PRO A 175 -13.82 1.78 -23.07
CA PRO A 175 -14.88 2.77 -23.12
C PRO A 175 -15.56 2.92 -24.50
N GLU A 176 -14.99 2.36 -25.56
CA GLU A 176 -15.57 2.46 -26.91
C GLU A 176 -16.64 1.40 -27.20
N ASN A 177 -16.53 0.21 -26.60
CA ASN A 177 -17.39 -0.93 -26.92
C ASN A 177 -17.84 -1.73 -25.69
N ASP A 178 -17.55 -1.24 -24.49
CA ASP A 178 -17.91 -1.83 -23.19
C ASP A 178 -17.41 -3.27 -22.98
N THR A 179 -16.38 -3.69 -23.74
CA THR A 179 -15.79 -5.03 -23.61
C THR A 179 -14.62 -5.04 -22.63
N LYS A 180 -14.44 -6.15 -21.90
CA LYS A 180 -13.26 -6.35 -21.04
C LYS A 180 -12.06 -6.75 -21.90
N ILE A 181 -10.97 -5.98 -21.80
CA ILE A 181 -9.70 -6.23 -22.49
C ILE A 181 -8.56 -6.24 -21.47
N LYS A 182 -7.49 -7.01 -21.71
CA LYS A 182 -6.32 -6.96 -20.84
C LYS A 182 -5.68 -5.58 -20.91
N LYS A 183 -5.32 -5.03 -19.75
CA LYS A 183 -4.66 -3.73 -19.61
C LYS A 183 -3.45 -3.60 -20.54
N LYS A 184 -2.62 -4.65 -20.62
CA LYS A 184 -1.44 -4.67 -21.49
C LYS A 184 -1.79 -4.55 -22.97
N GLU A 185 -2.77 -5.34 -23.43
CA GLU A 185 -3.23 -5.33 -24.83
C GLU A 185 -3.82 -3.96 -25.19
N MET A 186 -4.61 -3.36 -24.29
CA MET A 186 -5.16 -2.01 -24.51
C MET A 186 -4.07 -0.93 -24.59
N LEU A 187 -3.08 -0.99 -23.70
CA LEU A 187 -1.95 -0.06 -23.73
C LEU A 187 -1.13 -0.21 -25.01
N GLU A 188 -0.91 -1.43 -25.48
CA GLU A 188 -0.21 -1.68 -26.75
C GLU A 188 -0.96 -1.06 -27.94
N THR A 189 -2.28 -1.22 -28.00
CA THR A 189 -3.13 -0.61 -29.04
C THR A 189 -3.08 0.92 -28.98
N LEU A 190 -3.31 1.52 -27.81
CA LEU A 190 -3.28 2.97 -27.64
C LEU A 190 -1.91 3.57 -27.95
N ASN A 191 -0.82 2.91 -27.56
CA ASN A 191 0.53 3.37 -27.87
C ASN A 191 0.82 3.32 -29.38
N LYS A 192 0.36 2.28 -30.09
CA LYS A 192 0.49 2.19 -31.55
C LYS A 192 -0.28 3.32 -32.25
N GLU A 193 -1.53 3.54 -31.85
CA GLU A 193 -2.35 4.64 -32.39
C GLU A 193 -1.73 6.01 -32.11
N LEU A 194 -1.25 6.23 -30.88
CA LEU A 194 -0.57 7.47 -30.50
C LEU A 194 0.68 7.70 -31.36
N MET A 195 1.51 6.67 -31.57
CA MET A 195 2.70 6.79 -32.42
C MET A 195 2.34 7.13 -33.87
N ASN A 196 1.29 6.52 -34.42
CA ASN A 196 0.79 6.86 -35.76
C ASN A 196 0.33 8.32 -35.83
N ASN A 197 -0.49 8.77 -34.87
CA ASN A 197 -0.96 10.15 -34.80
C ASN A 197 0.21 11.14 -34.63
N ILE A 198 1.24 10.82 -33.85
CA ILE A 198 2.44 11.65 -33.72
C ILE A 198 3.20 11.76 -35.05
N ASN A 199 3.31 10.65 -35.79
CA ASN A 199 3.98 10.66 -37.09
C ASN A 199 3.20 11.47 -38.13
N GLU A 200 1.88 11.34 -38.18
CA GLU A 200 1.01 12.15 -39.01
C GLU A 200 1.10 13.64 -38.65
N PHE A 201 1.12 13.98 -37.36
CA PHE A 201 1.33 15.34 -36.88
C PHE A 201 2.67 15.91 -37.35
N LYS A 202 3.76 15.17 -37.14
CA LYS A 202 5.09 15.58 -37.60
C LYS A 202 5.12 15.83 -39.11
N LYS A 203 4.43 14.98 -39.89
CA LYS A 203 4.31 15.14 -41.34
C LYS A 203 3.55 16.41 -41.71
N SER A 204 2.39 16.66 -41.09
CA SER A 204 1.60 17.88 -41.35
C SER A 204 2.39 19.16 -41.01
N ILE A 205 3.14 19.17 -39.90
CA ILE A 205 4.01 20.30 -39.54
C ILE A 205 5.17 20.46 -40.54
N ASN A 206 5.74 19.36 -41.04
CA ASN A 206 6.78 19.41 -42.06
C ASN A 206 6.24 19.93 -43.40
N ASP A 207 5.05 19.48 -43.81
CA ASP A 207 4.39 19.93 -45.04
C ASP A 207 4.03 21.42 -44.96
N TYR A 208 3.57 21.89 -43.80
CA TYR A 208 3.40 23.32 -43.52
C TYR A 208 4.69 24.13 -43.73
N ARG A 209 5.81 23.67 -43.14
CA ARG A 209 7.12 24.35 -43.24
C ARG A 209 7.67 24.41 -44.66
N ASN A 210 7.41 23.39 -45.46
CA ASN A 210 7.95 23.25 -46.81
C ASN A 210 7.07 23.88 -47.91
N THR A 211 5.83 24.27 -47.58
CA THR A 211 4.91 24.90 -48.54
C THR A 211 5.24 26.39 -48.71
N LYS A 212 5.91 26.73 -49.82
CA LYS A 212 6.41 28.10 -50.09
C LYS A 212 5.37 29.08 -50.67
N ASN A 213 4.19 28.63 -51.09
CA ASN A 213 3.23 29.49 -51.79
C ASN A 213 1.77 29.13 -51.43
N THR A 214 0.99 30.17 -51.09
CA THR A 214 -0.44 30.21 -50.74
C THR A 214 -0.75 30.03 -49.24
N SER A 215 -1.16 31.13 -48.60
CA SER A 215 -1.57 31.18 -47.18
C SER A 215 -2.70 30.21 -46.84
N GLN A 216 -3.62 29.94 -47.78
CA GLN A 216 -4.72 29.00 -47.56
C GLN A 216 -4.28 27.53 -47.46
N ILE A 217 -3.35 27.06 -48.30
CA ILE A 217 -2.93 25.65 -48.33
C ILE A 217 -2.01 25.34 -47.14
N SER A 218 -1.06 26.23 -46.86
CA SER A 218 -0.20 26.13 -45.68
C SER A 218 -1.02 26.15 -44.38
N ASN A 219 -2.01 27.05 -44.25
CA ASN A 219 -2.88 27.08 -43.07
C ASN A 219 -3.71 25.80 -42.89
N ARG A 220 -4.05 25.06 -43.95
CA ARG A 220 -4.73 23.76 -43.82
C ARG A 220 -3.84 22.72 -43.16
N PHE A 221 -2.59 22.56 -43.60
CA PHE A 221 -1.67 21.61 -42.96
C PHE A 221 -1.44 21.92 -41.48
N LEU A 222 -1.35 23.20 -41.12
CA LEU A 222 -1.22 23.62 -39.73
C LEU A 222 -2.49 23.32 -38.92
N ASN A 223 -3.66 23.64 -39.45
CA ASN A 223 -4.94 23.36 -38.81
C ASN A 223 -5.15 21.86 -38.61
N ASP A 224 -4.89 21.04 -39.63
CA ASP A 224 -5.00 19.58 -39.57
C ASP A 224 -4.07 19.01 -38.49
N GLY A 225 -2.85 19.55 -38.38
CA GLY A 225 -1.90 19.18 -37.35
C GLY A 225 -2.38 19.56 -35.95
N ILE A 226 -2.88 20.78 -35.76
CA ILE A 226 -3.42 21.23 -34.48
C ILE A 226 -4.64 20.39 -34.09
N GLU A 227 -5.54 20.12 -35.02
CA GLU A 227 -6.73 19.29 -34.78
C GLU A 227 -6.32 17.87 -34.38
N LEU A 228 -5.36 17.28 -35.07
CA LEU A 228 -4.80 15.98 -34.73
C LEU A 228 -4.17 15.96 -33.33
N TYR A 229 -3.46 17.03 -32.97
CA TYR A 229 -2.86 17.18 -31.64
C TYR A 229 -3.91 17.27 -30.53
N ILE A 230 -4.93 18.09 -30.71
CA ILE A 230 -5.99 18.32 -29.71
C ILE A 230 -6.90 17.08 -29.61
N ASN A 231 -7.41 16.58 -30.74
CA ASN A 231 -8.48 15.58 -30.76
C ASN A 231 -7.98 14.15 -30.68
N LYS A 232 -6.74 13.85 -31.11
CA LYS A 232 -6.22 12.47 -31.06
C LYS A 232 -5.07 12.32 -30.07
N ILE A 233 -4.00 13.11 -30.21
CA ILE A 233 -2.79 12.93 -29.38
C ILE A 233 -3.09 13.24 -27.91
N THR A 234 -3.72 14.37 -27.62
CA THR A 234 -4.03 14.79 -26.24
C THR A 234 -5.02 13.83 -25.57
N ILE A 235 -6.06 13.39 -26.29
CA ILE A 235 -7.03 12.42 -25.77
C ILE A 235 -6.36 11.05 -25.53
N GLY A 236 -5.56 10.57 -26.48
CA GLY A 236 -4.81 9.32 -26.36
C GLY A 236 -3.85 9.32 -25.17
N LEU A 237 -3.10 10.41 -24.97
CA LEU A 237 -2.22 10.59 -23.81
C LEU A 237 -2.99 10.58 -22.48
N LYS A 238 -4.14 11.25 -22.41
CA LYS A 238 -5.00 11.24 -21.21
C LYS A 238 -5.50 9.83 -20.88
N ARG A 239 -5.86 9.05 -21.91
CA ARG A 239 -6.34 7.67 -21.74
C ARG A 239 -5.22 6.72 -21.31
N ILE A 240 -4.04 6.83 -21.92
CA ILE A 240 -2.86 6.05 -21.49
C ILE A 240 -2.51 6.40 -20.04
N ARG A 241 -2.58 7.68 -19.68
CA ARG A 241 -2.36 8.14 -18.30
C ARG A 241 -3.36 7.51 -17.34
N SER A 242 -4.67 7.57 -17.62
CA SER A 242 -5.69 7.03 -16.71
C SER A 242 -5.62 5.51 -16.54
N ILE A 243 -5.12 4.79 -17.55
CA ILE A 243 -4.91 3.34 -17.46
C ILE A 243 -3.66 3.00 -16.64
N ASN A 244 -2.60 3.82 -16.73
CA ASN A 244 -1.34 3.56 -16.03
C ASN A 244 -1.38 4.02 -14.57
N TYR A 245 -1.97 5.18 -14.32
CA TYR A 245 -1.90 5.89 -13.05
C TYR A 245 -3.30 6.24 -12.57
N GLU A 246 -3.56 5.89 -11.32
CA GLU A 246 -4.80 6.30 -10.65
C GLU A 246 -4.72 7.77 -10.23
N TYR A 247 -3.54 8.18 -9.78
CA TYR A 247 -3.24 9.57 -9.46
C TYR A 247 -1.97 10.00 -10.17
N MET A 248 -2.05 11.13 -10.85
CA MET A 248 -0.88 11.81 -11.38
C MET A 248 -1.13 13.29 -11.25
N GLU A 249 -0.21 14.02 -10.65
CA GLU A 249 -0.32 15.47 -10.52
C GLU A 249 1.07 16.12 -10.57
N MET A 250 1.09 17.39 -10.96
CA MET A 250 2.28 18.23 -10.86
C MET A 250 2.15 19.06 -9.59
N GLU A 251 2.95 18.75 -8.57
CA GLU A 251 3.09 19.60 -7.40
C GLU A 251 4.13 20.68 -7.65
N VAL A 252 3.84 21.89 -7.18
CA VAL A 252 4.75 23.04 -7.26
C VAL A 252 5.17 23.36 -5.83
N ASP A 253 6.47 23.36 -5.57
CA ASP A 253 6.97 23.83 -4.29
C ASP A 253 7.01 25.35 -4.29
N ILE A 254 5.98 25.95 -3.70
CA ILE A 254 5.79 27.40 -3.61
C ILE A 254 6.60 28.00 -2.45
N THR A 255 7.33 27.19 -1.68
CA THR A 255 8.07 27.67 -0.50
C THR A 255 9.41 28.31 -0.86
N GLU A 256 9.95 28.02 -2.04
CA GLU A 256 11.11 28.69 -2.60
C GLU A 256 10.66 29.97 -3.32
N ASN A 257 11.10 31.14 -2.85
CA ASN A 257 10.96 32.44 -3.54
C ASN A 257 11.84 32.51 -4.80
N GLU A 258 11.91 31.42 -5.56
CA GLU A 258 12.64 31.32 -6.81
C GLU A 258 11.73 31.70 -7.97
N TRP A 259 12.28 32.44 -8.93
CA TRP A 259 11.58 32.79 -10.18
C TRP A 259 11.20 31.55 -11.01
N LYS A 260 11.73 30.37 -10.66
CA LYS A 260 11.43 29.07 -11.24
C LYS A 260 11.30 28.02 -10.11
N PRO A 261 10.16 27.93 -9.44
CA PRO A 261 9.97 26.91 -8.41
C PRO A 261 10.15 25.51 -9.02
N PRO A 262 10.70 24.54 -8.27
CA PRO A 262 10.80 23.17 -8.74
C PRO A 262 9.39 22.56 -8.90
N PHE A 263 9.22 21.81 -9.99
CA PHE A 263 8.01 21.08 -10.31
C PHE A 263 8.23 19.60 -10.07
N TYR A 264 7.38 18.98 -9.28
CA TYR A 264 7.43 17.55 -8.97
C TYR A 264 6.28 16.83 -9.63
N LEU A 265 6.60 15.85 -10.48
CA LEU A 265 5.59 14.94 -11.02
C LEU A 265 5.36 13.81 -10.03
N ILE A 266 4.19 13.80 -9.39
CA ILE A 266 3.76 12.71 -8.51
C ILE A 266 2.94 11.73 -9.33
N GLN A 267 3.33 10.45 -9.28
CA GLN A 267 2.63 9.37 -9.95
C GLN A 267 2.37 8.26 -8.95
N LYS A 268 1.09 7.90 -8.77
CA LYS A 268 0.69 6.71 -8.03
C LYS A 268 0.09 5.74 -9.03
N ASN A 269 0.74 4.59 -9.16
CA ASN A 269 0.19 3.47 -9.92
C ASN A 269 -1.15 3.03 -9.31
N LEU A 270 -2.00 2.37 -10.10
CA LEU A 270 -3.26 1.78 -9.63
C LEU A 270 -3.07 1.09 -8.26
N GLN A 271 -3.93 1.43 -7.30
CA GLN A 271 -3.85 1.03 -5.90
C GLN A 271 -3.37 -0.42 -5.71
N GLU A 272 -2.38 -0.59 -4.83
CA GLU A 272 -1.96 -1.88 -4.27
C GLU A 272 -3.16 -2.71 -3.80
N ASN A 273 -4.21 -2.04 -3.28
CA ASN A 273 -5.50 -2.61 -2.89
C ASN A 273 -6.17 -3.51 -3.96
N LYS A 274 -5.99 -3.25 -5.26
CA LYS A 274 -6.55 -4.16 -6.29
C LYS A 274 -5.80 -5.48 -6.31
N ASN A 275 -4.50 -5.47 -6.03
CA ASN A 275 -3.66 -6.65 -5.92
C ASN A 275 -3.63 -7.22 -4.50
N GLU A 276 -4.51 -6.76 -3.61
CA GLU A 276 -4.63 -7.26 -2.26
C GLU A 276 -5.94 -8.03 -2.07
N ILE A 277 -5.91 -8.98 -1.15
CA ILE A 277 -7.07 -9.73 -0.72
C ILE A 277 -7.18 -9.65 0.79
N THR A 278 -8.33 -9.17 1.26
CA THR A 278 -8.68 -9.19 2.67
C THR A 278 -9.17 -10.58 3.06
N MET A 279 -8.43 -11.26 3.92
CA MET A 279 -8.82 -12.55 4.51
C MET A 279 -9.77 -12.35 5.70
N LYS A 280 -9.57 -11.28 6.47
CA LYS A 280 -10.43 -10.94 7.61
C LYS A 280 -10.62 -9.43 7.68
N GLU A 281 -11.87 -9.01 7.76
CA GLU A 281 -12.20 -7.59 7.86
C GLU A 281 -11.76 -7.01 9.20
N GLY A 282 -11.34 -5.74 9.15
CA GLY A 282 -11.10 -4.94 10.35
C GLY A 282 -12.42 -4.47 10.97
N SER A 283 -12.45 -4.31 12.28
CA SER A 283 -13.64 -3.84 12.99
C SER A 283 -13.27 -2.96 14.18
N VAL A 284 -14.11 -1.98 14.49
CA VAL A 284 -13.96 -1.13 15.67
C VAL A 284 -14.80 -1.74 16.77
N ILE A 285 -14.15 -2.22 17.84
CA ILE A 285 -14.83 -2.71 19.03
C ILE A 285 -15.20 -1.51 19.92
N SER A 286 -14.27 -0.56 20.08
CA SER A 286 -14.52 0.68 20.80
C SER A 286 -13.61 1.81 20.31
N ASN A 287 -14.11 3.05 20.36
CA ASN A 287 -13.32 4.25 20.12
C ASN A 287 -13.82 5.37 21.04
N ILE A 288 -13.44 5.29 22.32
CA ILE A 288 -13.74 6.28 23.36
C ILE A 288 -12.41 6.93 23.75
N LYS A 289 -12.35 8.26 23.67
CA LYS A 289 -11.17 9.06 23.98
C LYS A 289 -11.27 9.68 25.36
#